data_AF-A0A2C6AF77-F1
#
_entry.id   AF-A0A2C6AF77-F1
#
_cell.length_a   1.000
_cell.length_b   1.000
_cell.length_c   1.000
_cell.angle_alpha   90.00
_cell.angle_beta   90.00
_cell.angle_gamma   90.00
#
_symmetry.space_group_name_H-M   'P 1'
#
loop_
_entity.id
_entity.type
_entity.pdbx_description
1 polymer ?
#
loop_
_entity_poly.entity_id
_entity_poly.type
_entity_poly.pdbx_seq_one_letter_code
_entity_poly.pdbx_strand_id
1 'polypeptide(L)'
;MTSNNLGLDPFSLPRRACSPVASADNLYGYLRSLALDTGDELVFDVGRFWSNSQLCLQAPGIRCAVAVYLLFPNRGSRDAFWQATRPSLAIDATVYASRVAAQQQGGGCSMVILFSCTSHLAGPLTYGEVLDAVWHYMGWCPASAEHVRVQPWTLPERTTIEMIPIWDAPGWFEDRAPAFHLWESLGEVSGRGFNAGGADEGKLEEES
;
A
#
# COMPACT_ATOMS: atom_id res chain seq x y z
N MET A 1 52.18 16.59 -11.26
CA MET A 1 51.45 15.33 -10.96
C MET A 1 50.59 15.58 -9.74
N THR A 2 49.34 15.97 -9.93
CA THR A 2 48.35 16.15 -8.88
C THR A 2 47.04 15.61 -9.43
N SER A 3 46.71 14.37 -9.05
CA SER A 3 45.45 13.72 -9.38
C SER A 3 44.38 14.21 -8.42
N ASN A 4 43.43 15.00 -8.91
CA ASN A 4 42.20 15.30 -8.19
C ASN A 4 41.20 14.18 -8.43
N ASN A 5 41.11 13.27 -7.46
CA ASN A 5 39.98 12.37 -7.31
C ASN A 5 38.79 13.18 -6.77
N LEU A 6 37.86 13.53 -7.65
CA LEU A 6 36.51 13.92 -7.24
C LEU A 6 35.74 12.62 -6.98
N GLY A 7 35.65 12.25 -5.71
CA GLY A 7 34.73 11.22 -5.23
C GLY A 7 33.30 11.68 -5.47
N LEU A 8 32.67 11.15 -6.51
CA LEU A 8 31.22 11.20 -6.67
C LEU A 8 30.63 10.07 -5.84
N ASP A 9 29.81 10.44 -4.86
CA ASP A 9 29.03 9.52 -4.05
C ASP A 9 27.93 8.88 -4.93
N PRO A 10 27.94 7.55 -5.15
CA PRO A 10 26.98 6.87 -6.01
C PRO A 10 25.54 6.89 -5.45
N PHE A 11 25.30 7.45 -4.26
CA PHE A 11 23.97 7.51 -3.64
C PHE A 11 23.34 8.91 -3.60
N SER A 12 23.95 9.91 -4.23
CA SER A 12 23.37 11.26 -4.32
C SER A 12 22.39 11.39 -5.48
N LEU A 13 21.11 11.07 -5.24
CA LEU A 13 20.03 11.40 -6.20
C LEU A 13 19.81 12.92 -6.27
N PRO A 14 19.66 13.51 -7.47
CA PRO A 14 19.43 14.94 -7.61
C PRO A 14 18.05 15.32 -7.07
N ARG A 15 18.00 16.09 -5.97
CA ARG A 15 16.78 16.80 -5.55
C ARG A 15 16.43 17.87 -6.58
N ARG A 16 15.52 17.56 -7.49
CA ARG A 16 14.98 18.50 -8.49
C ARG A 16 13.81 19.29 -7.89
N ALA A 17 13.80 20.59 -8.18
CA ALA A 17 12.71 21.49 -7.79
C ALA A 17 11.39 21.06 -8.46
N CYS A 18 10.35 20.84 -7.65
CA CYS A 18 9.01 20.50 -8.12
C CYS A 18 8.37 21.67 -8.89
N SER A 19 7.81 21.38 -10.07
CA SER A 19 6.96 22.32 -10.82
C SER A 19 5.56 22.37 -10.20
N PRO A 20 4.83 23.50 -10.25
CA PRO A 20 3.52 23.59 -9.61
C PRO A 20 2.40 22.94 -10.43
N VAL A 21 1.96 21.77 -9.95
CA VAL A 21 0.59 21.25 -9.84
C VAL A 21 -0.42 21.65 -10.93
N ALA A 22 -0.65 20.74 -11.89
CA ALA A 22 -1.92 20.64 -12.59
C ALA A 22 -2.95 19.94 -11.67
N SER A 23 -3.84 20.71 -11.04
CA SER A 23 -5.03 20.28 -10.25
C SER A 23 -4.96 18.88 -9.63
N ALA A 24 -4.13 18.76 -8.59
CA ALA A 24 -4.06 17.56 -7.75
C ALA A 24 -5.19 17.58 -6.69
N ASP A 25 -6.44 17.62 -7.12
CA ASP A 25 -7.59 17.72 -6.21
C ASP A 25 -7.78 16.46 -5.34
N ASN A 26 -6.99 15.40 -5.58
CA ASN A 26 -6.91 14.20 -4.76
C ASN A 26 -5.52 13.53 -4.86
N LEU A 27 -5.22 12.63 -3.92
CA LEU A 27 -3.92 11.92 -3.85
C LEU A 27 -3.60 11.16 -5.13
N TYR A 28 -4.60 10.58 -5.79
CA TYR A 28 -4.36 9.89 -7.05
C TYR A 28 -3.88 10.88 -8.13
N GLY A 29 -4.49 12.06 -8.20
CA GLY A 29 -4.03 13.17 -9.04
C GLY A 29 -2.60 13.60 -8.68
N TYR A 30 -2.29 13.72 -7.38
CA TYR A 30 -0.95 14.06 -6.89
C TYR A 30 0.11 13.00 -7.24
N LEU A 31 -0.16 11.71 -6.97
CA LEU A 31 0.75 10.62 -7.29
C LEU A 31 0.94 10.49 -8.80
N ARG A 32 -0.14 10.68 -9.57
CA ARG A 32 -0.09 10.69 -11.03
C ARG A 32 0.69 11.89 -11.57
N SER A 33 0.64 13.07 -10.95
CA SER A 33 1.47 14.20 -11.38
C SER A 33 2.93 13.95 -11.06
N LEU A 34 3.25 13.45 -9.86
CA LEU A 34 4.62 13.16 -9.43
C LEU A 34 5.32 12.20 -10.42
N ALA A 35 4.59 11.18 -10.83
CA ALA A 35 4.99 10.21 -11.84
C ALA A 35 5.34 10.79 -13.21
N LEU A 36 4.45 11.66 -13.70
CA LEU A 36 4.62 12.28 -15.01
C LEU A 36 5.82 13.23 -14.98
N ASP A 37 6.09 13.85 -13.83
CA ASP A 37 7.20 14.78 -13.62
C ASP A 37 8.56 14.08 -13.50
N THR A 38 8.64 12.85 -12.96
CA THR A 38 9.91 12.10 -12.88
C THR A 38 10.31 11.45 -14.20
N GLY A 39 9.40 11.38 -15.17
CA GLY A 39 9.63 10.66 -16.43
C GLY A 39 9.73 9.14 -16.25
N ASP A 40 9.40 8.64 -15.05
CA ASP A 40 9.38 7.23 -14.75
C ASP A 40 8.13 6.61 -15.39
N GLU A 41 8.29 5.40 -15.92
CA GLU A 41 7.14 4.55 -16.17
C GLU A 41 6.56 4.19 -14.80
N LEU A 42 5.53 4.92 -14.38
CA LEU A 42 4.92 4.68 -13.09
C LEU A 42 4.23 3.32 -13.15
N VAL A 43 4.77 2.34 -12.44
CA VAL A 43 4.16 1.03 -12.45
C VAL A 43 4.01 0.47 -11.07
N PHE A 44 2.87 0.85 -10.50
CA PHE A 44 2.26 0.19 -9.36
C PHE A 44 0.75 0.19 -9.59
N ASP A 45 0.29 -0.52 -10.62
CA ASP A 45 -1.12 -0.69 -10.93
C ASP A 45 -1.45 -2.19 -10.92
N VAL A 46 -2.39 -2.62 -10.06
CA VAL A 46 -3.12 -3.87 -10.30
C VAL A 46 -3.99 -3.65 -11.55
N GLY A 47 -3.70 -4.37 -12.64
CA GLY A 47 -4.49 -4.30 -13.89
C GLY A 47 -3.81 -3.69 -15.12
N ARG A 48 -2.55 -3.23 -15.02
CA ARG A 48 -1.63 -3.19 -16.18
C ARG A 48 -0.72 -4.41 -16.08
N PHE A 49 -0.48 -5.07 -17.22
CA PHE A 49 0.12 -6.41 -17.28
C PHE A 49 1.54 -6.48 -16.70
N TRP A 50 1.66 -6.64 -15.38
CA TRP A 50 2.81 -7.25 -14.73
C TRP A 50 2.66 -8.76 -14.84
N SER A 51 3.74 -9.44 -15.23
CA SER A 51 3.79 -10.88 -14.98
C SER A 51 3.91 -11.07 -13.47
N ASN A 52 3.03 -11.86 -12.85
CA ASN A 52 3.12 -12.18 -11.42
C ASN A 52 4.50 -12.72 -11.01
N SER A 53 5.24 -13.28 -11.97
CA SER A 53 6.60 -13.80 -11.78
C SER A 53 7.73 -12.77 -11.87
N GLN A 54 7.44 -11.50 -12.18
CA GLN A 54 8.46 -10.46 -12.30
C GLN A 54 8.96 -10.05 -10.91
N LEU A 55 10.28 -10.04 -10.72
CA LEU A 55 10.92 -9.56 -9.50
C LEU A 55 10.71 -8.05 -9.34
N CYS A 56 10.01 -7.67 -8.28
CA CYS A 56 9.79 -6.26 -7.90
C CYS A 56 10.70 -5.83 -6.75
N LEU A 57 11.12 -6.76 -5.89
CA LEU A 57 12.13 -6.52 -4.87
C LEU A 57 13.34 -7.40 -5.19
N GLN A 58 14.42 -6.79 -5.69
CA GLN A 58 15.54 -7.54 -6.28
C GLN A 58 16.67 -7.87 -5.29
N ALA A 59 16.95 -6.95 -4.35
CA ALA A 59 18.10 -7.09 -3.47
C ALA A 59 17.72 -7.86 -2.19
N PRO A 60 18.47 -8.91 -1.83
CA PRO A 60 18.32 -9.60 -0.56
C PRO A 60 18.49 -8.63 0.62
N GLY A 61 17.67 -8.78 1.65
CA GLY A 61 17.83 -8.04 2.91
C GLY A 61 17.31 -6.60 2.90
N ILE A 62 16.86 -6.06 1.75
CA ILE A 62 16.08 -4.82 1.76
C ILE A 62 14.73 -5.11 2.39
N ARG A 63 14.44 -4.38 3.47
CA ARG A 63 13.16 -4.43 4.18
C ARG A 63 12.32 -3.25 3.73
N CYS A 64 11.09 -3.54 3.32
CA CYS A 64 10.15 -2.52 2.88
C CYS A 64 8.91 -2.50 3.78
N ALA A 65 8.51 -1.31 4.21
CA ALA A 65 7.13 -1.05 4.60
C ALA A 65 6.23 -1.06 3.35
N VAL A 66 4.93 -1.19 3.55
CA VAL A 66 3.97 -1.32 2.46
C VAL A 66 2.86 -0.29 2.63
N ALA A 67 2.65 0.51 1.58
CA ALA A 67 1.50 1.38 1.46
C ALA A 67 0.57 0.87 0.35
N VAL A 68 -0.72 0.76 0.65
CA VAL A 68 -1.74 0.37 -0.32
C VAL A 68 -2.67 1.54 -0.57
N TYR A 69 -2.70 1.98 -1.82
CA TYR A 69 -3.54 3.04 -2.32
C TYR A 69 -4.77 2.44 -3.01
N LEU A 70 -5.94 2.92 -2.61
CA LEU A 70 -7.21 2.42 -3.09
C LEU A 70 -8.02 3.59 -3.65
N LEU A 71 -8.49 3.47 -4.89
CA LEU A 71 -9.39 4.44 -5.53
C LEU A 71 -10.79 3.83 -5.63
N PHE A 72 -11.81 4.59 -5.26
CA PHE A 72 -13.20 4.18 -5.21
C PHE A 72 -14.07 5.09 -6.07
N PRO A 73 -15.18 4.56 -6.64
CA PRO A 73 -16.10 5.35 -7.45
C PRO A 73 -16.79 6.45 -6.64
N ASN A 74 -17.00 6.21 -5.35
CA ASN A 74 -17.69 7.11 -4.44
C ASN A 74 -17.40 6.78 -2.98
N ARG A 75 -17.81 7.69 -2.08
CA ARG A 75 -17.65 7.56 -0.63
C ARG A 75 -18.33 6.31 -0.06
N GLY A 76 -19.52 5.96 -0.55
CA GLY A 76 -20.26 4.80 -0.06
C GLY A 76 -19.48 3.49 -0.26
N SER A 77 -18.83 3.34 -1.41
CA SER A 77 -18.00 2.17 -1.73
C SER A 77 -16.74 2.12 -0.88
N ARG A 78 -16.08 3.27 -0.67
CA ARG A 78 -14.94 3.41 0.25
C ARG A 78 -15.32 3.03 1.68
N ASP A 79 -16.43 3.55 2.18
CA ASP A 79 -16.88 3.32 3.55
C ASP A 79 -17.32 1.86 3.74
N ALA A 80 -18.02 1.27 2.77
CA ALA A 80 -18.38 -0.14 2.78
C ALA A 80 -17.14 -1.05 2.77
N PHE A 81 -16.14 -0.74 1.93
CA PHE A 81 -14.85 -1.42 1.94
C PHE A 81 -14.20 -1.34 3.32
N TRP A 82 -14.12 -0.15 3.90
CA TRP A 82 -13.46 0.04 5.19
C TRP A 82 -14.15 -0.73 6.33
N GLN A 83 -15.48 -0.69 6.38
CA GLN A 83 -16.23 -1.43 7.41
C GLN A 83 -16.04 -2.94 7.28
N ALA A 84 -15.92 -3.46 6.06
CA ALA A 84 -15.66 -4.88 5.82
C ALA A 84 -14.21 -5.29 6.15
N THR A 85 -13.23 -4.46 5.78
CA THR A 85 -11.80 -4.80 5.87
C THR A 85 -11.21 -4.52 7.26
N ARG A 86 -11.62 -3.43 7.92
CA ARG A 86 -11.10 -3.02 9.23
C ARG A 86 -11.09 -4.15 10.29
N PRO A 87 -12.16 -4.93 10.51
CA PRO A 87 -12.14 -5.98 11.52
C PRO A 87 -11.21 -7.15 11.19
N SER A 88 -10.79 -7.26 9.93
CA SER A 88 -10.02 -8.39 9.41
C SER A 88 -8.53 -8.09 9.27
N LEU A 89 -8.07 -6.84 9.40
CA LEU A 89 -6.64 -6.51 9.29
C LEU A 89 -5.79 -7.43 10.17
N ALA A 90 -4.85 -8.14 9.55
CA ALA A 90 -3.93 -9.03 10.25
C ALA A 90 -2.78 -8.24 10.88
N ILE A 91 -2.45 -7.08 10.31
CA ILE A 91 -1.30 -6.25 10.69
C ILE A 91 -1.74 -4.85 11.07
N ASP A 92 -1.04 -4.26 12.03
CA ASP A 92 -1.19 -2.86 12.42
C ASP A 92 -1.07 -1.95 11.19
N ALA A 93 -1.98 -1.00 11.07
CA ALA A 93 -1.95 -0.04 9.98
C ALA A 93 -2.42 1.34 10.39
N THR A 94 -1.82 2.36 9.79
CA THR A 94 -2.31 3.73 9.82
C THR A 94 -3.14 3.98 8.58
N VAL A 95 -4.37 4.45 8.76
CA VAL A 95 -5.31 4.62 7.65
C VAL A 95 -5.69 6.07 7.46
N TYR A 96 -5.59 6.51 6.21
CA TYR A 96 -5.99 7.84 5.79
C TYR A 96 -7.03 7.71 4.68
N ALA A 97 -7.99 8.62 4.63
CA ALA A 97 -8.98 8.69 3.56
C ALA A 97 -9.20 10.11 3.06
N SER A 98 -9.52 10.28 1.77
CA SER A 98 -9.80 11.60 1.20
C SER A 98 -11.02 12.25 1.88
N ARG A 99 -10.91 13.50 2.34
CA ARG A 99 -12.08 14.29 2.79
C ARG A 99 -12.91 14.65 1.57
N VAL A 100 -14.00 13.93 1.34
CA VAL A 100 -14.92 14.31 0.27
C VAL A 100 -15.62 15.60 0.71
N ALA A 101 -15.29 16.73 0.09
CA ALA A 101 -16.05 17.95 0.28
C ALA A 101 -17.51 17.65 -0.12
N ALA A 102 -18.46 17.97 0.75
CA ALA A 102 -19.88 17.62 0.61
C ALA A 102 -20.54 18.06 -0.71
N GLN A 103 -19.85 18.87 -1.52
CA GLN A 103 -20.33 19.41 -2.79
C GLN A 103 -19.90 18.64 -4.04
N GLN A 104 -19.01 17.65 -3.98
CA GLN A 104 -18.65 16.85 -5.14
C GLN A 104 -19.33 15.47 -5.09
N GLN A 105 -20.61 15.43 -5.45
CA GLN A 105 -21.41 14.19 -5.51
C GLN A 105 -20.98 13.19 -6.61
N GLY A 106 -19.89 13.46 -7.34
CA GLY A 106 -19.38 12.58 -8.41
C GLY A 106 -17.85 12.44 -8.44
N GLY A 107 -17.14 12.84 -7.38
CA GLY A 107 -15.69 12.74 -7.32
C GLY A 107 -15.22 11.38 -6.81
N GLY A 108 -14.26 10.77 -7.52
CA GLY A 108 -13.57 9.56 -7.05
C GLY A 108 -12.97 9.79 -5.65
N CYS A 109 -13.08 8.79 -4.79
CA CYS A 109 -12.62 8.83 -3.40
C CYS A 109 -11.39 7.95 -3.24
N SER A 110 -10.48 8.29 -2.33
CA SER A 110 -9.27 7.50 -2.11
C SER A 110 -9.03 7.16 -0.65
N MET A 111 -8.31 6.07 -0.44
CA MET A 111 -7.84 5.58 0.86
C MET A 111 -6.40 5.10 0.74
N VAL A 112 -5.64 5.25 1.82
CA VAL A 112 -4.31 4.73 1.99
C VAL A 112 -4.29 3.93 3.27
N ILE A 113 -3.79 2.71 3.15
CA ILE A 113 -3.48 1.84 4.27
C ILE A 113 -1.97 1.71 4.32
N LEU A 114 -1.35 2.30 5.33
CA LEU A 114 0.08 2.18 5.58
C LEU A 114 0.29 1.12 6.65
N PHE A 115 0.85 -0.02 6.27
CA PHE A 115 1.14 -1.09 7.22
C PHE A 115 2.37 -0.77 8.07
N SER A 116 2.33 -1.20 9.33
CA SER A 116 3.40 -0.98 10.28
C SER A 116 4.74 -1.54 9.78
N CYS A 117 5.80 -0.76 10.00
CA CYS A 117 7.18 -1.12 9.62
C CYS A 117 7.72 -2.35 10.38
N THR A 118 7.04 -2.77 11.45
CA THR A 118 7.36 -4.02 12.16
C THR A 118 7.07 -5.26 11.31
N SER A 119 6.20 -5.14 10.30
CA SER A 119 5.79 -6.21 9.41
C SER A 119 6.26 -5.96 7.98
N HIS A 120 7.57 -6.00 7.80
CA HIS A 120 8.21 -5.66 6.54
C HIS A 120 8.28 -6.84 5.58
N LEU A 121 8.22 -6.54 4.29
CA LEU A 121 8.57 -7.48 3.23
C LEU A 121 10.08 -7.45 3.02
N ALA A 122 10.68 -8.62 2.84
CA ALA A 122 12.11 -8.77 2.61
C ALA A 122 12.36 -9.52 1.30
N GLY A 123 13.23 -8.96 0.46
CA GLY A 123 13.53 -9.50 -0.86
C GLY A 123 14.45 -10.72 -0.84
N PRO A 124 14.59 -11.41 -1.99
CA PRO A 124 13.93 -11.09 -3.26
C PRO A 124 12.44 -11.51 -3.28
N LEU A 125 11.58 -10.71 -3.91
CA LEU A 125 10.15 -11.00 -4.07
C LEU A 125 9.66 -10.64 -5.48
N THR A 126 8.79 -11.50 -5.99
CA THR A 126 7.98 -11.26 -7.19
C THR A 126 6.75 -10.41 -6.86
N TYR A 127 6.17 -9.81 -7.89
CA TYR A 127 4.94 -9.04 -7.73
C TYR A 127 3.79 -9.88 -7.16
N GLY A 128 3.68 -11.15 -7.58
CA GLY A 128 2.69 -12.09 -7.03
C GLY A 128 2.86 -12.32 -5.53
N GLU A 129 4.10 -12.54 -5.07
CA GLU A 129 4.38 -12.73 -3.64
C GLU A 129 4.09 -11.47 -2.80
N VAL A 130 4.37 -10.28 -3.35
CA VAL A 130 4.02 -9.02 -2.69
C VAL A 130 2.49 -8.84 -2.61
N LEU A 131 1.78 -9.16 -3.69
CA LEU A 131 0.31 -9.08 -3.73
C LEU A 131 -0.32 -10.05 -2.73
N ASP A 132 0.15 -11.30 -2.70
CA ASP A 132 -0.27 -12.30 -1.71
C ASP A 132 0.00 -11.83 -0.28
N ALA A 133 1.17 -11.25 -0.01
CA ALA A 133 1.47 -10.72 1.32
C ALA A 133 0.52 -9.57 1.70
N VAL A 134 0.26 -8.63 0.80
CA VAL A 134 -0.70 -7.53 1.03
C VAL A 134 -2.11 -8.04 1.30
N TRP A 135 -2.52 -9.08 0.59
CA TRP A 135 -3.80 -9.74 0.84
C TRP A 135 -3.88 -10.30 2.24
N HIS A 136 -2.84 -11.04 2.66
CA HIS A 136 -2.76 -11.56 4.02
C HIS A 136 -2.76 -10.42 5.06
N TYR A 137 -2.07 -9.31 4.80
CA TYR A 137 -2.02 -8.16 5.72
C TYR A 137 -3.40 -7.56 5.97
N MET A 138 -4.27 -7.59 4.96
CA MET A 138 -5.67 -7.19 5.09
C MET A 138 -6.61 -8.30 5.60
N GLY A 139 -6.07 -9.44 6.02
CA GLY A 139 -6.84 -10.57 6.53
C GLY A 139 -7.49 -11.44 5.46
N TRP A 140 -7.06 -11.34 4.21
CA TRP A 140 -7.59 -12.15 3.12
C TRP A 140 -6.60 -13.25 2.74
N CYS A 141 -7.11 -14.49 2.64
CA CYS A 141 -6.34 -15.63 2.17
C CYS A 141 -7.03 -16.28 0.96
N PRO A 142 -6.45 -16.22 -0.25
CA PRO A 142 -7.06 -16.76 -1.47
C PRO A 142 -7.27 -18.29 -1.42
N ALA A 143 -6.51 -19.00 -0.57
CA ALA A 143 -6.59 -20.46 -0.45
C ALA A 143 -7.80 -20.97 0.37
N SER A 144 -8.59 -20.07 0.99
CA SER A 144 -9.70 -20.46 1.85
C SER A 144 -11.06 -20.33 1.13
N ALA A 145 -11.80 -21.43 1.07
CA ALA A 145 -13.09 -21.51 0.35
C ALA A 145 -14.18 -20.55 0.88
N GLU A 146 -14.08 -20.14 2.14
CA GLU A 146 -15.00 -19.18 2.78
C GLU A 146 -14.79 -17.73 2.32
N HIS A 147 -13.55 -17.33 2.03
CA HIS A 147 -13.21 -15.94 1.69
C HIS A 147 -13.39 -15.60 0.20
N VAL A 148 -13.85 -16.55 -0.61
CA VAL A 148 -14.17 -16.34 -2.04
C VAL A 148 -15.48 -15.55 -2.21
N ARG A 149 -16.38 -15.54 -1.21
CA ARG A 149 -17.76 -15.05 -1.37
C ARG A 149 -17.96 -13.55 -1.13
N VAL A 150 -17.03 -12.88 -0.46
CA VAL A 150 -17.04 -11.42 -0.31
C VAL A 150 -15.60 -10.97 -0.53
N GLN A 151 -15.32 -10.38 -1.70
CA GLN A 151 -14.02 -9.78 -1.98
C GLN A 151 -14.16 -8.26 -1.83
N PRO A 152 -13.84 -7.67 -0.67
CA PRO A 152 -13.76 -6.22 -0.54
C PRO A 152 -12.87 -5.61 -1.64
N TRP A 153 -11.89 -6.37 -2.13
CA TRP A 153 -10.96 -6.04 -3.21
C TRP A 153 -11.59 -5.71 -4.56
N THR A 154 -12.86 -6.04 -4.81
CA THR A 154 -13.54 -5.63 -6.04
C THR A 154 -14.21 -4.26 -5.94
N LEU A 155 -14.28 -3.67 -4.73
CA LEU A 155 -14.87 -2.36 -4.51
C LEU A 155 -13.98 -1.19 -4.97
N PRO A 156 -12.65 -1.22 -4.77
CA PRO A 156 -11.77 -0.25 -5.41
C PRO A 156 -11.78 -0.41 -6.93
N GLU A 157 -11.91 0.69 -7.67
CA GLU A 157 -11.68 0.75 -9.12
C GLU A 157 -10.21 0.50 -9.47
N ARG A 158 -9.32 0.86 -8.54
CA ARG A 158 -7.88 0.71 -8.68
C ARG A 158 -7.23 0.46 -7.34
N THR A 159 -6.28 -0.47 -7.33
CA THR A 159 -5.41 -0.77 -6.20
C THR A 159 -3.96 -0.64 -6.64
N THR A 160 -3.19 0.10 -5.87
CA THR A 160 -1.78 0.39 -6.12
C THR A 160 -1.00 0.06 -4.86
N ILE A 161 0.08 -0.73 -4.98
CA ILE A 161 0.93 -1.15 -3.86
C ILE A 161 2.28 -0.47 -4.04
N GLU A 162 2.70 0.30 -3.04
CA GLU A 162 4.04 0.88 -3.00
C GLU A 162 4.87 0.22 -1.91
N MET A 163 6.09 -0.20 -2.27
CA MET A 163 7.09 -0.71 -1.34
C MET A 163 8.03 0.41 -0.95
N ILE A 164 8.14 0.67 0.34
CA ILE A 164 8.91 1.79 0.88
C ILE A 164 10.08 1.22 1.67
N PRO A 165 11.33 1.36 1.20
CA PRO A 165 12.47 0.93 1.99
C PRO A 165 12.41 1.56 3.39
N ILE A 166 12.60 0.78 4.46
CA ILE A 166 12.43 1.28 5.83
C ILE A 166 13.31 2.51 6.11
N TRP A 167 14.51 2.54 5.54
CA TRP A 167 15.45 3.65 5.68
C TRP A 167 14.99 4.93 4.98
N ASP A 168 14.08 4.82 4.01
CA ASP A 168 13.51 5.93 3.23
C ASP A 168 12.11 6.35 3.72
N ALA A 169 11.51 5.61 4.65
CA ALA A 169 10.17 5.88 5.16
C ALA A 169 9.96 7.32 5.68
N PRO A 170 10.93 7.97 6.37
CA PRO A 170 10.79 9.36 6.77
C PRO A 170 10.67 10.32 5.57
N GLY A 171 11.54 10.18 4.57
CA GLY A 171 11.52 11.01 3.36
C GLY A 171 10.24 10.78 2.55
N TRP A 172 9.83 9.53 2.40
CA TRP A 172 8.57 9.16 1.77
C TRP A 172 7.37 9.85 2.41
N PHE A 173 7.35 9.94 3.75
CA PHE A 173 6.26 10.57 4.50
C PHE A 173 6.29 12.10 4.33
N GLU A 174 7.47 12.72 4.39
CA GLU A 174 7.65 14.16 4.14
C GLU A 174 7.15 14.56 2.75
N ASP A 175 7.50 13.79 1.72
CA ASP A 175 7.09 14.04 0.34
C ASP A 175 5.57 13.99 0.17
N ARG A 176 4.90 13.08 0.90
CA ARG A 176 3.44 12.87 0.80
C ARG A 176 2.62 13.66 1.81
N ALA A 177 3.25 14.33 2.78
CA ALA A 177 2.58 15.12 3.80
C ALA A 177 1.56 16.14 3.23
N PRO A 178 1.84 16.86 2.12
CA PRO A 178 0.87 17.78 1.52
C PRO A 178 -0.44 17.10 1.12
N ALA A 179 -0.36 15.86 0.60
CA ALA A 179 -1.54 15.09 0.24
C ALA A 179 -2.29 14.60 1.50
N PHE A 180 -1.57 14.16 2.54
CA PHE A 180 -2.18 13.74 3.80
C PHE A 180 -2.91 14.86 4.56
N HIS A 181 -2.52 16.12 4.39
CA HIS A 181 -3.24 17.26 4.98
C HIS A 181 -4.66 17.46 4.44
N LEU A 182 -4.94 16.97 3.22
CA LEU A 182 -6.27 17.02 2.61
C LEU A 182 -7.17 15.86 3.08
N TRP A 183 -6.66 14.99 3.96
CA TRP A 183 -7.26 13.70 4.30
C TRP A 183 -7.78 13.67 5.74
N GLU A 184 -8.76 12.82 5.98
CA GLU A 184 -9.20 12.43 7.31
C GLU A 184 -8.34 11.25 7.77
N SER A 185 -7.68 11.41 8.91
CA SER A 185 -7.09 10.26 9.60
C SER A 185 -8.22 9.41 10.15
N LEU A 186 -8.26 8.14 9.74
CA LEU A 186 -9.14 7.13 10.33
C LEU A 186 -8.47 6.45 11.55
N GLY A 187 -7.25 6.90 11.90
CA GLY A 187 -6.49 6.45 13.06
C GLY A 187 -5.58 5.26 12.78
N GLU A 188 -4.89 4.84 13.84
CA GLU A 188 -4.16 3.58 13.89
C GLU A 188 -5.14 2.44 14.21
N VAL A 189 -5.01 1.34 13.49
CA VAL A 189 -5.79 0.12 13.72
C VAL A 189 -4.83 -1.00 14.02
N SER A 190 -5.00 -1.64 15.19
CA SER A 190 -4.23 -2.82 15.54
C SER A 190 -4.66 -4.03 14.72
N GLY A 191 -3.67 -4.75 14.19
CA GLY A 191 -3.86 -6.02 13.53
C GLY A 191 -4.30 -7.10 14.51
N ARG A 192 -5.02 -8.09 14.01
CA ARG A 192 -5.47 -9.26 14.80
C ARG A 192 -4.51 -10.45 14.71
N GLY A 193 -3.45 -10.34 13.93
CA GLY A 193 -2.57 -11.44 13.57
C GLY A 193 -3.19 -12.35 12.50
N PHE A 194 -2.42 -13.34 12.07
CA PHE A 194 -2.87 -14.34 11.13
C PHE A 194 -3.56 -15.47 11.89
N ASN A 195 -4.87 -15.62 11.69
CA ASN A 195 -5.54 -16.87 12.04
C ASN A 195 -5.18 -17.91 10.97
N ALA A 196 -3.95 -18.42 11.02
CA ALA A 196 -3.65 -19.70 10.40
C ALA A 196 -4.58 -20.69 11.12
N GLY A 197 -5.62 -21.13 10.42
CA GLY A 197 -6.80 -21.78 11.02
C GLY A 197 -6.39 -22.67 12.16
N GLY A 198 -7.06 -22.53 13.30
CA GLY A 198 -6.93 -23.47 14.39
C GLY A 198 -7.02 -24.85 13.75
N ALA A 199 -5.90 -25.56 13.73
CA ALA A 199 -5.95 -26.99 13.59
C ALA A 199 -6.96 -27.38 14.65
N ASP A 200 -8.10 -27.90 14.18
CA ASP A 200 -9.15 -28.47 15.00
C ASP A 200 -8.41 -29.31 16.04
N GLU A 201 -8.24 -28.76 17.26
CA GLU A 201 -7.65 -29.46 18.37
C GLU A 201 -8.70 -30.49 18.71
N GLY A 202 -8.62 -31.61 17.99
CA GLY A 202 -9.50 -32.73 18.13
C GLY A 202 -9.61 -33.01 19.61
N LYS A 203 -10.82 -32.83 20.14
CA LYS A 203 -11.23 -33.44 21.39
C LYS A 203 -10.75 -34.88 21.35
N LEU A 204 -9.65 -35.15 22.04
CA LEU A 204 -9.35 -36.48 22.53
C LEU A 204 -10.45 -36.74 23.55
N GLU A 205 -11.53 -37.38 23.09
CA GLU A 205 -12.50 -37.99 23.98
C GLU A 205 -11.75 -39.08 24.74
N GLU A 206 -11.49 -38.79 26.01
CA GLU A 206 -11.03 -39.73 27.00
C GLU A 206 -12.17 -40.73 27.24
N GLU A 207 -12.18 -41.84 26.51
CA GLU A 207 -13.03 -42.99 26.83
C GLU A 207 -12.61 -43.49 28.22
N SER A 208 -13.54 -43.37 29.18
CA SER A 208 -13.52 -44.03 30.49
C SER A 208 -14.77 -44.88 30.65
#